data_AF-A0A172U011-F1
#
_entry.id   AF-A0A172U011-F1
#
_cell.length_a   1.000
_cell.length_b   1.000
_cell.length_c   1.000
_cell.angle_alpha   90.00
_cell.angle_beta   90.00
_cell.angle_gamma   90.00
#
_symmetry.space_group_name_H-M   'P 1'
#
loop_
_entity.id
_entity.type
_entity.pdbx_description
1 polymer ?
#
loop_
_entity_poly.entity_id
_entity_poly.type
_entity_poly.pdbx_seq_one_letter_code
_entity_poly.pdbx_strand_id
1 'polypeptide(L)'
;MKHLLFLLLLVPFFGFRTVTNNKPTVDELPTSFTEKAKYSNKQVTWYEYAYWLDGTLLSDPKNKDKFNDILFKKVGNKNYKAQLQGAYDITDWGVKRDYEKGSSPKENSALIQAMFDYFPLGYTAAIYIPTGNFYFSESLVLDAKPFHVFGDNGSIFSPYSSKLHFPDGKTGLYIKRSASNYQEAIVENICLIALGNKIEWASGINANGRVTIRGCYVKGFSHNGFDIWANMEGTKTDASGSYIEKCFAVENLHDGFFAGRADANAITFIGCDARDNGRYGFNDDSFLGNNFISCMAHYNKKGDYFVRDWGNARSLFMGCYSEGGNAISQLGPKSVVTGGIWGTAYRLGDGKQPK
;
A
#
# COMPACT_ATOMS: atom_id res chain seq x y z
N MET A 1 0.65 -61.54 45.61
CA MET A 1 1.95 -60.86 45.78
C MET A 1 2.35 -60.17 44.49
N LYS A 2 2.11 -58.85 44.41
CA LYS A 2 2.87 -57.81 43.67
C LYS A 2 2.05 -56.53 43.79
N HIS A 3 2.56 -55.59 44.60
CA HIS A 3 1.92 -54.34 44.97
C HIS A 3 1.96 -53.34 43.80
N LEU A 4 0.82 -52.72 43.51
CA LEU A 4 0.75 -51.50 42.71
C LEU A 4 0.19 -50.39 43.60
N LEU A 5 1.07 -49.44 43.94
CA LEU A 5 0.82 -48.31 44.83
C LEU A 5 0.16 -47.19 44.00
N PHE A 6 -1.12 -46.90 44.26
CA PHE A 6 -1.82 -45.75 43.69
C PHE A 6 -1.59 -44.53 44.59
N LEU A 7 -0.84 -43.55 44.10
CA LEU A 7 -0.63 -42.27 44.76
C LEU A 7 -1.78 -41.32 44.39
N LEU A 8 -2.66 -41.00 45.36
CA LEU A 8 -3.64 -39.93 45.24
C LEU A 8 -2.91 -38.58 45.31
N LEU A 9 -2.92 -37.82 44.21
CA LEU A 9 -2.56 -36.40 44.19
C LEU A 9 -3.83 -35.57 44.35
N LEU A 10 -3.97 -34.94 45.52
CA LEU A 10 -4.93 -33.87 45.80
C LEU A 10 -4.61 -32.66 44.92
N VAL A 11 -5.47 -32.36 43.96
CA VAL A 11 -5.48 -31.08 43.24
C VAL A 11 -6.32 -30.09 44.05
N PRO A 12 -5.80 -28.91 44.45
CA PRO A 12 -6.62 -27.90 45.09
C PRO A 12 -7.60 -27.31 44.08
N PHE A 13 -8.87 -27.25 44.48
CA PHE A 13 -9.93 -26.50 43.83
C PHE A 13 -9.50 -25.03 43.67
N PHE A 14 -9.25 -24.59 42.44
CA PHE A 14 -9.23 -23.16 42.13
C PHE A 14 -10.66 -22.66 42.12
N GLY A 15 -10.97 -21.76 43.06
CA GLY A 15 -12.25 -21.08 43.14
C GLY A 15 -12.54 -20.30 41.84
N PHE A 16 -13.73 -20.53 41.28
CA PHE A 16 -14.29 -19.68 40.25
C PHE A 16 -14.45 -18.27 40.84
N ARG A 17 -13.60 -17.34 40.40
CA ARG A 17 -13.80 -15.91 40.62
C ARG A 17 -14.87 -15.45 39.64
N THR A 18 -16.05 -15.17 40.16
CA THR A 18 -17.10 -14.44 39.43
C THR A 18 -16.52 -13.11 38.98
N VAL A 19 -16.32 -12.92 37.67
CA VAL A 19 -16.01 -11.63 37.09
C VAL A 19 -17.29 -10.80 37.17
N THR A 20 -17.46 -10.08 38.27
CA THR A 20 -18.49 -9.04 38.36
C THR A 20 -18.09 -7.90 37.43
N ASN A 21 -18.98 -7.49 36.53
CA ASN A 21 -18.87 -6.33 35.64
C ASN A 21 -18.86 -4.98 36.41
N ASN A 22 -18.14 -4.89 37.52
CA ASN A 22 -17.93 -3.65 38.22
C ASN A 22 -16.84 -2.88 37.48
N LYS A 23 -17.23 -1.83 36.76
CA LYS A 23 -16.28 -0.83 36.27
C LYS A 23 -15.48 -0.32 37.47
N PRO A 24 -14.14 -0.30 37.42
CA PRO A 24 -13.32 0.28 38.48
C PRO A 24 -13.78 1.72 38.76
N THR A 25 -13.86 2.09 40.04
CA THR A 25 -14.04 3.49 40.44
C THR A 25 -12.80 4.29 40.03
N VAL A 26 -13.01 5.54 39.60
CA VAL A 26 -12.04 6.40 38.91
C VAL A 26 -10.69 6.58 39.62
N ASP A 27 -10.65 6.42 40.95
CA ASP A 27 -9.46 6.70 41.77
C ASP A 27 -8.50 5.50 41.95
N GLU A 28 -8.83 4.32 41.40
CA GLU A 28 -8.01 3.10 41.56
C GLU A 28 -7.42 2.56 40.25
N LEU A 29 -7.38 3.38 39.19
CA LEU A 29 -6.93 2.87 37.90
C LEU A 29 -5.41 2.59 37.90
N PRO A 30 -4.99 1.35 37.57
CA PRO A 30 -3.60 0.95 37.53
C PRO A 30 -2.81 1.72 36.47
N THR A 31 -1.47 1.79 36.63
CA THR A 31 -0.54 2.42 35.67
C THR A 31 -0.64 1.84 34.26
N SER A 32 -1.20 0.63 34.14
CA SER A 32 -1.66 0.06 32.88
C SER A 32 -2.88 -0.83 33.08
N PHE A 33 -3.72 -0.96 32.06
CA PHE A 33 -4.80 -1.94 32.03
C PHE A 33 -4.94 -2.52 30.62
N THR A 34 -5.55 -3.69 30.52
CA THR A 34 -5.80 -4.33 29.21
C THR A 34 -7.30 -4.45 28.97
N GLU A 35 -7.74 -4.12 27.76
CA GLU A 35 -9.11 -4.34 27.31
C GLU A 35 -9.14 -4.76 25.85
N LYS A 36 -10.29 -5.23 25.37
CA LYS A 36 -10.49 -5.44 23.94
C LYS A 36 -10.58 -4.08 23.25
N ALA A 37 -9.87 -3.91 22.14
CA ALA A 37 -9.98 -2.69 21.33
C ALA A 37 -11.46 -2.46 20.94
N LYS A 38 -11.88 -1.20 20.86
CA LYS A 38 -13.26 -0.86 20.51
C LYS A 38 -13.67 -1.36 19.12
N TYR A 39 -12.70 -1.43 18.22
CA TYR A 39 -12.92 -1.72 16.80
C TYR A 39 -12.28 -3.03 16.32
N SER A 40 -11.55 -3.74 17.20
CA SER A 40 -11.02 -5.06 16.92
C SER A 40 -11.12 -5.99 18.14
N ASN A 41 -11.14 -7.29 17.90
CA ASN A 41 -11.15 -8.28 18.98
C ASN A 41 -9.78 -8.47 19.66
N LYS A 42 -8.77 -7.66 19.31
CA LYS A 42 -7.42 -7.75 19.90
C LYS A 42 -7.42 -7.17 21.31
N GLN A 43 -6.59 -7.74 22.18
CA GLN A 43 -6.30 -7.13 23.47
C GLN A 43 -5.31 -5.98 23.28
N VAL A 44 -5.65 -4.83 23.83
CA VAL A 44 -4.81 -3.63 23.84
C VAL A 44 -4.48 -3.30 25.28
N THR A 45 -3.18 -3.20 25.56
CA THR A 45 -2.69 -2.71 26.85
C THR A 45 -2.51 -1.20 26.77
N TRP A 46 -3.19 -0.52 27.68
CA TRP A 46 -3.19 0.92 27.86
C TRP A 46 -2.22 1.28 28.96
N TYR A 47 -1.38 2.28 28.73
CA TYR A 47 -0.41 2.78 29.71
C TYR A 47 -0.69 4.23 30.03
N GLU A 48 -0.61 4.61 31.30
CA GLU A 48 -0.70 6.01 31.72
C GLU A 48 0.43 6.79 31.03
N TYR A 49 0.06 7.83 30.28
CA TYR A 49 1.00 8.59 29.45
C TYR A 49 0.69 10.08 29.55
N ALA A 50 1.73 10.90 29.71
CA ALA A 50 1.61 12.36 29.78
C ALA A 50 1.94 13.07 28.46
N TYR A 51 2.56 12.38 27.49
CA TYR A 51 3.12 12.99 26.28
C TYR A 51 2.69 12.30 24.96
N TRP A 52 2.67 13.05 23.86
CA TRP A 52 2.51 12.61 22.47
C TRP A 52 3.82 11.99 21.93
N LEU A 53 3.77 11.34 20.75
CA LEU A 53 4.96 10.73 20.10
C LEU A 53 6.04 11.74 19.71
N ASP A 54 5.64 13.00 19.49
CA ASP A 54 6.54 14.12 19.22
C ASP A 54 7.09 14.78 20.50
N GLY A 55 6.76 14.25 21.68
CA GLY A 55 7.19 14.75 22.98
C GLY A 55 6.33 15.88 23.56
N THR A 56 5.27 16.34 22.87
CA THR A 56 4.37 17.37 23.40
C THR A 56 3.42 16.82 24.47
N LEU A 57 2.83 17.66 25.33
CA LEU A 57 1.90 17.19 26.38
C LEU A 57 0.55 16.75 25.80
N LEU A 58 0.03 15.60 26.25
CA LEU A 58 -1.30 15.07 25.89
C LEU A 58 -2.48 16.00 26.23
N SER A 59 -2.23 17.02 27.04
CA SER A 59 -3.20 18.06 27.37
C SER A 59 -3.50 19.04 26.23
N ASP A 60 -2.74 19.02 25.12
CA ASP A 60 -2.99 19.91 23.97
C ASP A 60 -4.36 19.59 23.31
N PRO A 61 -5.35 20.52 23.39
CA PRO A 61 -6.71 20.27 22.92
C PRO A 61 -6.82 20.06 21.41
N LYS A 62 -5.83 20.46 20.60
CA LYS A 62 -5.94 20.38 19.13
C LYS A 62 -6.03 18.95 18.57
N ASN A 63 -5.50 17.97 19.30
CA ASN A 63 -5.43 16.57 18.87
C ASN A 63 -6.35 15.64 19.67
N LYS A 64 -7.00 16.16 20.72
CA LYS A 64 -7.73 15.37 21.71
C LYS A 64 -8.94 14.68 21.10
N ASP A 65 -9.74 15.39 20.31
CA ASP A 65 -11.02 14.85 19.84
C ASP A 65 -10.89 13.88 18.65
N LYS A 66 -9.75 13.86 17.96
CA LYS A 66 -9.58 13.06 16.73
C LYS A 66 -9.20 11.60 16.98
N PHE A 67 -8.55 11.29 18.10
CA PHE A 67 -8.01 9.95 18.38
C PHE A 67 -8.46 9.36 19.73
N ASN A 68 -9.37 10.03 20.41
CA ASN A 68 -10.01 9.50 21.62
C ASN A 68 -10.71 8.16 21.30
N ASP A 69 -10.52 7.18 22.17
CA ASP A 69 -10.95 5.78 22.09
C ASP A 69 -10.23 4.91 21.04
N ILE A 70 -9.25 5.42 20.30
CA ILE A 70 -8.48 4.66 19.30
C ILE A 70 -7.06 4.38 19.79
N LEU A 71 -6.27 5.44 20.00
CA LEU A 71 -4.92 5.35 20.56
C LEU A 71 -4.81 5.98 21.95
N PHE A 72 -5.80 6.80 22.30
CA PHE A 72 -5.82 7.53 23.55
C PHE A 72 -7.14 7.33 24.26
N LYS A 73 -7.09 7.12 25.56
CA LYS A 73 -8.30 6.96 26.37
C LYS A 73 -8.16 7.80 27.62
N LYS A 74 -9.15 8.65 27.88
CA LYS A 74 -9.26 9.33 29.16
C LYS A 74 -10.13 8.48 30.09
N VAL A 75 -9.59 8.07 31.22
CA VAL A 75 -10.34 7.35 32.24
C VAL A 75 -10.19 8.10 33.55
N GLY A 76 -11.29 8.72 33.99
CA GLY A 76 -11.24 9.69 35.08
C GLY A 76 -10.44 10.93 34.70
N ASN A 77 -9.43 11.27 35.51
CA ASN A 77 -8.51 12.38 35.26
C ASN A 77 -7.21 11.99 34.55
N LYS A 78 -7.01 10.70 34.26
CA LYS A 78 -5.79 10.17 33.64
C LYS A 78 -5.97 9.95 32.14
N ASN A 79 -4.89 10.16 31.39
CA ASN A 79 -4.82 9.82 29.96
C ASN A 79 -3.97 8.56 29.78
N TYR A 80 -4.45 7.67 28.94
CA TYR A 80 -3.78 6.43 28.60
C TYR A 80 -3.48 6.38 27.11
N LYS A 81 -2.39 5.72 26.76
CA LYS A 81 -2.00 5.42 25.38
C LYS A 81 -2.01 3.91 25.15
N ALA A 82 -2.59 3.49 24.03
CA ALA A 82 -2.52 2.11 23.57
C ALA A 82 -1.06 1.76 23.19
N GLN A 83 -0.50 0.71 23.78
CA GLN A 83 0.71 0.09 23.26
C GLN A 83 0.31 -0.93 22.21
N LEU A 84 0.61 -0.61 20.96
CA LEU A 84 0.48 -1.55 19.85
C LEU A 84 1.86 -2.16 19.62
N GLN A 85 1.97 -3.48 19.80
CA GLN A 85 3.16 -4.22 19.40
C GLN A 85 3.01 -4.69 17.96
N GLY A 86 4.04 -4.47 17.13
CA GLY A 86 4.06 -4.88 15.73
C GLY A 86 3.36 -3.88 14.80
N ALA A 87 2.72 -4.40 13.76
CA ALA A 87 2.05 -3.58 12.76
C ALA A 87 0.73 -2.99 13.27
N TYR A 88 0.46 -1.76 12.86
CA TYR A 88 -0.78 -1.05 13.14
C TYR A 88 -1.87 -1.54 12.19
N ASP A 89 -2.86 -2.27 12.72
CA ASP A 89 -4.00 -2.74 11.96
C ASP A 89 -4.97 -1.59 11.72
N ILE A 90 -5.33 -1.31 10.46
CA ILE A 90 -6.24 -0.20 10.16
C ILE A 90 -7.61 -0.35 10.84
N THR A 91 -8.03 -1.57 11.18
CA THR A 91 -9.30 -1.78 11.90
C THR A 91 -9.23 -1.34 13.36
N ASP A 92 -8.04 -1.31 13.97
CA ASP A 92 -7.85 -0.72 15.30
C ASP A 92 -8.12 0.80 15.27
N TRP A 93 -8.01 1.43 14.08
CA TRP A 93 -8.30 2.83 13.82
C TRP A 93 -9.75 3.11 13.44
N GLY A 94 -10.63 2.12 13.57
CA GLY A 94 -12.04 2.25 13.25
C GLY A 94 -12.34 2.17 11.75
N VAL A 95 -11.35 1.90 10.90
CA VAL A 95 -11.59 1.61 9.48
C VAL A 95 -12.46 0.36 9.37
N LYS A 96 -13.58 0.50 8.66
CA LYS A 96 -14.64 -0.51 8.62
C LYS A 96 -14.52 -1.32 7.35
N ARG A 97 -14.42 -2.63 7.55
CA ARG A 97 -14.57 -3.62 6.48
C ARG A 97 -16.02 -3.64 6.00
N ASP A 98 -16.20 -3.77 4.71
CA ASP A 98 -17.48 -4.13 4.12
C ASP A 98 -17.47 -5.64 3.79
N TYR A 99 -18.19 -6.40 4.62
CA TYR A 99 -18.37 -7.84 4.46
C TYR A 99 -19.73 -8.18 3.84
N GLU A 100 -20.67 -7.25 3.84
CA GLU A 100 -22.08 -7.58 3.66
C GLU A 100 -22.59 -7.06 2.31
N LYS A 101 -22.98 -8.03 1.47
CA LYS A 101 -23.71 -7.78 0.24
C LYS A 101 -25.03 -7.10 0.59
N GLY A 102 -25.13 -5.78 0.39
CA GLY A 102 -26.37 -5.02 0.55
C GLY A 102 -26.32 -3.85 1.55
N SER A 103 -25.25 -3.68 2.33
CA SER A 103 -25.03 -2.40 3.03
C SER A 103 -24.43 -1.36 2.08
N SER A 104 -24.78 -0.09 2.28
CA SER A 104 -24.08 1.00 1.60
C SER A 104 -22.59 0.97 1.95
N PRO A 105 -21.68 1.11 0.97
CA PRO A 105 -20.26 1.17 1.21
C PRO A 105 -19.89 2.13 2.33
N LYS A 106 -19.13 1.65 3.31
CA LYS A 106 -18.64 2.49 4.42
C LYS A 106 -17.44 3.29 3.97
N GLU A 107 -17.54 4.61 4.03
CA GLU A 107 -16.46 5.57 3.75
C GLU A 107 -15.38 5.48 4.84
N ASN A 108 -14.10 5.37 4.45
CA ASN A 108 -12.96 5.21 5.36
C ASN A 108 -11.82 6.22 5.19
N SER A 109 -11.89 7.14 4.22
CA SER A 109 -10.77 8.01 3.82
C SER A 109 -10.29 8.87 4.98
N ALA A 110 -11.20 9.49 5.71
CA ALA A 110 -10.83 10.36 6.83
C ALA A 110 -10.11 9.58 7.94
N LEU A 111 -10.52 8.34 8.21
CA LEU A 111 -9.95 7.50 9.27
C LEU A 111 -8.55 7.01 8.90
N ILE A 112 -8.38 6.46 7.70
CA ILE A 112 -7.07 5.95 7.27
C ILE A 112 -6.08 7.10 7.03
N GLN A 113 -6.53 8.24 6.50
CA GLN A 113 -5.65 9.39 6.33
C GLN A 113 -5.22 9.95 7.69
N ALA A 114 -6.13 10.02 8.67
CA ALA A 114 -5.77 10.42 10.03
C ALA A 114 -4.72 9.49 10.66
N MET A 115 -4.77 8.19 10.34
CA MET A 115 -3.74 7.24 10.74
C MET A 115 -2.39 7.53 10.06
N PHE A 116 -2.36 7.79 8.76
CA PHE A 116 -1.12 8.16 8.05
C PHE A 116 -0.53 9.49 8.55
N ASP A 117 -1.38 10.46 8.86
CA ASP A 117 -0.97 11.77 9.34
C ASP A 117 -0.44 11.72 10.78
N TYR A 118 -0.91 10.78 11.60
CA TYR A 118 -0.54 10.63 13.00
C TYR A 118 0.97 10.39 13.22
N PHE A 119 1.62 9.62 12.35
CA PHE A 119 3.03 9.30 12.53
C PHE A 119 3.91 10.51 12.25
N PRO A 120 4.84 10.89 13.14
CA PRO A 120 5.72 12.03 12.88
C PRO A 120 6.70 11.72 11.75
N LEU A 121 7.24 12.78 11.13
CA LEU A 121 8.30 12.64 10.13
C LEU A 121 9.50 11.87 10.71
N GLY A 122 10.08 10.97 9.92
CA GLY A 122 11.18 10.10 10.36
C GLY A 122 10.74 8.86 11.13
N TYR A 123 9.46 8.72 11.45
CA TYR A 123 8.92 7.51 12.05
C TYR A 123 8.66 6.43 11.00
N THR A 124 9.12 5.21 11.26
CA THR A 124 8.82 4.04 10.43
C THR A 124 7.62 3.32 11.03
N ALA A 125 6.51 3.27 10.30
CA ALA A 125 5.32 2.53 10.72
C ALA A 125 4.99 1.42 9.74
N ALA A 126 4.76 0.22 10.29
CA ALA A 126 4.19 -0.90 9.55
C ALA A 126 2.67 -0.85 9.71
N ILE A 127 1.95 -0.75 8.60
CA ILE A 127 0.50 -0.56 8.54
C ILE A 127 -0.08 -1.79 7.87
N TYR A 128 -0.90 -2.51 8.62
CA TYR A 128 -1.51 -3.75 8.19
C TYR A 128 -2.96 -3.52 7.75
N ILE A 129 -3.25 -3.93 6.51
CA ILE A 129 -4.58 -3.90 5.89
C ILE A 129 -5.08 -5.35 5.84
N PRO A 130 -5.93 -5.78 6.78
CA PRO A 130 -6.42 -7.15 6.79
C PRO A 130 -7.34 -7.45 5.60
N THR A 131 -7.60 -8.72 5.35
CA THR A 131 -8.57 -9.20 4.36
C THR A 131 -9.92 -8.50 4.49
N GLY A 132 -10.43 -7.98 3.37
CA GLY A 132 -11.74 -7.34 3.30
C GLY A 132 -11.86 -6.37 2.12
N ASN A 133 -13.06 -5.82 1.93
CA ASN A 133 -13.28 -4.67 1.05
C ASN A 133 -13.32 -3.40 1.90
N PHE A 134 -12.57 -2.39 1.46
CA PHE A 134 -12.51 -1.09 2.09
C PHE A 134 -12.80 -0.03 1.03
N TYR A 135 -13.74 0.86 1.31
CA TYR A 135 -14.14 1.90 0.38
C TYR A 135 -13.66 3.26 0.87
N PHE A 136 -13.15 4.06 -0.07
CA PHE A 136 -12.61 5.38 0.16
C PHE A 136 -13.27 6.35 -0.80
N SER A 137 -13.67 7.53 -0.36
CA SER A 137 -14.12 8.62 -1.24
C SER A 137 -12.98 9.50 -1.77
N GLU A 138 -11.79 9.42 -1.17
CA GLU A 138 -10.64 10.27 -1.50
C GLU A 138 -9.37 9.44 -1.78
N SER A 139 -8.40 10.07 -2.44
CA SER A 139 -7.07 9.51 -2.61
C SER A 139 -6.36 9.40 -1.27
N LEU A 140 -5.59 8.34 -1.03
CA LEU A 140 -4.80 8.24 0.20
C LEU A 140 -3.38 8.72 -0.03
N VAL A 141 -2.88 9.56 0.87
CA VAL A 141 -1.57 10.19 0.74
C VAL A 141 -0.61 9.66 1.79
N LEU A 142 0.46 9.00 1.33
CA LEU A 142 1.61 8.63 2.14
C LEU A 142 2.66 9.73 2.01
N ASP A 143 2.58 10.71 2.90
CA ASP A 143 3.43 11.91 2.80
C ASP A 143 4.76 11.71 3.53
N ALA A 144 5.84 11.56 2.75
CA ALA A 144 7.21 11.83 3.21
C ALA A 144 7.63 11.00 4.45
N LYS A 145 7.19 9.73 4.53
CA LYS A 145 7.45 8.80 5.64
C LYS A 145 7.80 7.40 5.10
N PRO A 146 8.70 6.65 5.75
CA PRO A 146 9.05 5.28 5.37
C PRO A 146 7.97 4.32 5.87
N PHE A 147 6.79 4.39 5.28
CA PHE A 147 5.70 3.48 5.61
C PHE A 147 5.91 2.11 4.99
N HIS A 148 5.60 1.06 5.74
CA HIS A 148 5.38 -0.28 5.21
C HIS A 148 3.89 -0.57 5.25
N VAL A 149 3.19 -0.38 4.15
CA VAL A 149 1.76 -0.70 4.01
C VAL A 149 1.63 -2.09 3.41
N PHE A 150 1.02 -3.03 4.12
CA PHE A 150 0.90 -4.39 3.62
C PHE A 150 -0.46 -5.02 3.92
N GLY A 151 -0.90 -5.91 3.05
CA GLY A 151 -2.12 -6.69 3.22
C GLY A 151 -1.88 -8.21 3.30
N ASP A 152 -2.98 -8.95 3.46
CA ASP A 152 -2.96 -10.42 3.47
C ASP A 152 -2.68 -11.00 2.08
N ASN A 153 -3.27 -10.40 1.04
CA ASN A 153 -3.16 -10.84 -0.34
C ASN A 153 -3.56 -9.71 -1.30
N GLY A 154 -2.77 -9.47 -2.34
CA GLY A 154 -3.05 -8.44 -3.33
C GLY A 154 -3.88 -8.89 -4.52
N SER A 155 -4.19 -10.18 -4.68
CA SER A 155 -4.93 -10.70 -5.84
C SER A 155 -6.38 -10.21 -5.86
N ILE A 156 -6.90 -9.74 -7.00
CA ILE A 156 -8.33 -9.41 -7.09
C ILE A 156 -9.24 -10.65 -7.02
N PHE A 157 -8.72 -11.82 -7.40
CA PHE A 157 -9.47 -13.06 -7.54
C PHE A 157 -9.63 -13.84 -6.23
N SER A 158 -8.82 -13.54 -5.22
CA SER A 158 -8.91 -14.21 -3.93
C SER A 158 -10.01 -13.56 -3.07
N PRO A 159 -10.81 -14.36 -2.33
CA PRO A 159 -11.69 -13.85 -1.29
C PRO A 159 -10.91 -13.38 -0.05
N TYR A 160 -9.63 -13.76 0.07
CA TYR A 160 -8.73 -13.44 1.18
C TYR A 160 -7.85 -12.22 0.90
N SER A 161 -8.34 -11.28 0.10
CA SER A 161 -7.54 -10.13 -0.34
C SER A 161 -7.91 -8.86 0.39
N SER A 162 -6.91 -7.99 0.50
CA SER A 162 -7.01 -6.66 1.06
C SER A 162 -7.37 -5.68 -0.06
N LYS A 163 -8.67 -5.49 -0.32
CA LYS A 163 -9.20 -4.73 -1.47
C LYS A 163 -9.57 -3.31 -1.07
N LEU A 164 -8.93 -2.34 -1.70
CA LEU A 164 -9.17 -0.91 -1.55
C LEU A 164 -9.90 -0.40 -2.78
N HIS A 165 -11.11 0.12 -2.60
CA HIS A 165 -12.00 0.60 -3.64
C HIS A 165 -12.05 2.12 -3.63
N PHE A 166 -11.85 2.72 -4.81
CA PHE A 166 -11.80 4.16 -5.01
C PHE A 166 -12.82 4.60 -6.06
N PRO A 167 -13.52 5.73 -5.89
CA PRO A 167 -14.38 6.26 -6.93
C PRO A 167 -13.56 6.74 -8.12
N ASP A 168 -14.27 6.98 -9.21
CA ASP A 168 -13.72 7.56 -10.43
C ASP A 168 -12.98 8.88 -10.13
N GLY A 169 -11.85 9.10 -10.82
CA GLY A 169 -11.05 10.32 -10.67
C GLY A 169 -10.21 10.41 -9.39
N LYS A 170 -10.12 9.36 -8.58
CA LYS A 170 -9.25 9.32 -7.39
C LYS A 170 -8.05 8.41 -7.58
N THR A 171 -6.87 8.93 -7.29
CA THR A 171 -5.64 8.12 -7.23
C THR A 171 -5.71 7.24 -5.99
N GLY A 172 -5.43 5.93 -6.11
CA GLY A 172 -5.56 5.03 -4.97
C GLY A 172 -4.59 5.35 -3.83
N LEU A 173 -3.29 5.18 -4.08
CA LEU A 173 -2.21 5.58 -3.18
C LEU A 173 -1.32 6.61 -3.86
N TYR A 174 -1.12 7.76 -3.21
CA TYR A 174 -0.14 8.76 -3.60
C TYR A 174 1.02 8.82 -2.61
N ILE A 175 2.19 8.35 -3.04
CA ILE A 175 3.40 8.24 -2.23
C ILE A 175 4.31 9.40 -2.55
N LYS A 176 4.41 10.35 -1.62
CA LYS A 176 5.19 11.56 -1.77
C LYS A 176 6.58 11.41 -1.17
N ARG A 177 7.58 11.86 -1.91
CA ARG A 177 8.94 12.09 -1.44
C ARG A 177 8.97 13.27 -0.46
N SER A 178 9.73 13.11 0.63
CA SER A 178 10.16 14.24 1.46
C SER A 178 11.32 14.99 0.82
N ALA A 179 11.26 16.32 0.77
CA ALA A 179 12.37 17.13 0.27
C ALA A 179 13.65 17.01 1.13
N SER A 180 13.50 16.65 2.41
CA SER A 180 14.60 16.68 3.39
C SER A 180 15.23 15.32 3.68
N ASN A 181 14.58 14.19 3.35
CA ASN A 181 15.11 12.87 3.67
C ASN A 181 14.76 11.84 2.57
N TYR A 182 15.77 11.08 2.11
CA TYR A 182 15.54 9.88 1.32
C TYR A 182 14.87 8.84 2.21
N GLN A 183 13.63 8.50 1.88
CA GLN A 183 12.86 7.50 2.58
C GLN A 183 12.14 6.64 1.55
N GLU A 184 12.16 5.34 1.79
CA GLU A 184 11.54 4.35 0.93
C GLU A 184 10.25 3.87 1.57
N ALA A 185 9.13 4.03 0.85
CA ALA A 185 7.88 3.40 1.23
C ALA A 185 7.83 1.99 0.63
N ILE A 186 7.31 1.05 1.41
CA ILE A 186 7.12 -0.33 1.03
C ILE A 186 5.61 -0.60 0.95
N VAL A 187 5.12 -1.09 -0.18
CA VAL A 187 3.70 -1.42 -0.40
C VAL A 187 3.58 -2.88 -0.86
N GLU A 188 2.89 -3.71 -0.08
CA GLU A 188 2.85 -5.16 -0.36
C GLU A 188 1.45 -5.76 -0.26
N ASN A 189 1.13 -6.71 -1.15
CA ASN A 189 -0.01 -7.61 -1.01
C ASN A 189 -1.37 -6.90 -0.79
N ILE A 190 -1.61 -5.80 -1.53
CA ILE A 190 -2.89 -5.10 -1.55
C ILE A 190 -3.45 -5.00 -2.97
N CYS A 191 -4.77 -4.89 -3.07
CA CYS A 191 -5.50 -4.74 -4.33
C CYS A 191 -6.17 -3.37 -4.36
N LEU A 192 -5.88 -2.56 -5.38
CA LEU A 192 -6.51 -1.26 -5.60
C LEU A 192 -7.43 -1.36 -6.80
N ILE A 193 -8.68 -0.93 -6.63
CA ILE A 193 -9.73 -1.05 -7.63
C ILE A 193 -10.42 0.31 -7.78
N ALA A 194 -10.46 0.85 -8.98
CA ALA A 194 -11.32 1.97 -9.29
C ALA A 194 -12.75 1.49 -9.61
N LEU A 195 -13.76 2.17 -9.07
CA LEU A 195 -15.18 1.92 -9.31
C LEU A 195 -15.69 2.59 -10.59
N GLY A 196 -14.83 3.35 -11.27
CA GLY A 196 -15.08 4.02 -12.54
C GLY A 196 -13.79 4.63 -13.06
N ASN A 197 -13.78 5.01 -14.35
CA ASN A 197 -12.59 5.50 -15.03
C ASN A 197 -12.87 6.62 -16.06
N LYS A 198 -14.00 7.31 -15.94
CA LYS A 198 -14.39 8.38 -16.88
C LYS A 198 -13.66 9.69 -16.61
N ILE A 199 -13.14 9.90 -15.40
CA ILE A 199 -12.42 11.13 -15.02
C ILE A 199 -10.92 10.86 -15.14
N GLU A 200 -10.28 11.47 -16.13
CA GLU A 200 -8.86 11.24 -16.45
C GLU A 200 -7.89 11.58 -15.31
N TRP A 201 -6.66 11.04 -15.41
CA TRP A 201 -5.50 11.38 -14.57
C TRP A 201 -5.51 10.87 -13.12
N ALA A 202 -6.25 9.79 -12.84
CA ALA A 202 -6.19 9.08 -11.58
C ALA A 202 -5.45 7.74 -11.73
N SER A 203 -4.31 7.58 -11.06
CA SER A 203 -3.48 6.36 -11.10
C SER A 203 -3.80 5.43 -9.93
N GLY A 204 -3.50 4.14 -10.03
CA GLY A 204 -3.66 3.25 -8.88
C GLY A 204 -2.66 3.55 -7.77
N ILE A 205 -1.38 3.34 -8.06
CA ILE A 205 -0.28 3.76 -7.19
C ILE A 205 0.52 4.82 -7.93
N ASN A 206 0.55 6.04 -7.40
CA ASN A 206 1.41 7.12 -7.88
C ASN A 206 2.52 7.35 -6.86
N ALA A 207 3.78 7.29 -7.30
CA ALA A 207 4.94 7.51 -6.44
C ALA A 207 5.93 8.47 -7.08
N ASN A 208 6.36 9.47 -6.30
CA ASN A 208 7.41 10.42 -6.72
C ASN A 208 8.67 10.38 -5.84
N GLY A 209 8.74 9.39 -4.95
CA GLY A 209 9.93 8.98 -4.22
C GLY A 209 10.32 7.54 -4.56
N ARG A 210 11.45 7.09 -4.02
CA ARG A 210 11.84 5.68 -4.09
C ARG A 210 10.81 4.80 -3.37
N VAL A 211 10.43 3.69 -4.00
CA VAL A 211 9.47 2.74 -3.44
C VAL A 211 9.89 1.30 -3.69
N THR A 212 9.45 0.42 -2.79
CA THR A 212 9.36 -1.02 -3.04
C THR A 212 7.90 -1.42 -3.10
N ILE A 213 7.46 -2.07 -4.18
CA ILE A 213 6.08 -2.53 -4.37
C ILE A 213 6.08 -4.02 -4.71
N ARG A 214 5.40 -4.87 -3.93
CA ARG A 214 5.37 -6.32 -4.16
C ARG A 214 3.98 -6.93 -4.09
N GLY A 215 3.65 -7.82 -5.03
CA GLY A 215 2.41 -8.61 -4.96
C GLY A 215 1.14 -7.77 -5.00
N CYS A 216 1.20 -6.55 -5.54
CA CYS A 216 0.06 -5.63 -5.61
C CYS A 216 -0.72 -5.80 -6.91
N TYR A 217 -2.04 -5.60 -6.86
CA TYR A 217 -2.91 -5.62 -8.04
C TYR A 217 -3.62 -4.29 -8.19
N VAL A 218 -3.50 -3.65 -9.34
CA VAL A 218 -4.15 -2.38 -9.65
C VAL A 218 -5.08 -2.57 -10.84
N LYS A 219 -6.36 -2.21 -10.63
CA LYS A 219 -7.40 -2.41 -11.63
C LYS A 219 -8.20 -1.14 -11.93
N GLY A 220 -8.39 -0.89 -13.22
CA GLY A 220 -9.51 -0.08 -13.70
C GLY A 220 -9.32 1.42 -13.56
N PHE A 221 -8.12 1.91 -13.24
CA PHE A 221 -7.89 3.34 -13.03
C PHE A 221 -7.91 4.11 -14.36
N SER A 222 -8.31 5.39 -14.32
CA SER A 222 -8.44 6.23 -15.53
C SER A 222 -7.11 6.70 -16.10
N HIS A 223 -6.02 6.53 -15.36
CA HIS A 223 -4.67 6.80 -15.80
C HIS A 223 -3.85 5.51 -15.78
N ASN A 224 -2.68 5.53 -15.14
CA ASN A 224 -1.78 4.40 -15.10
C ASN A 224 -2.10 3.46 -13.93
N GLY A 225 -1.78 2.17 -14.06
CA GLY A 225 -1.84 1.27 -12.92
C GLY A 225 -0.81 1.65 -11.86
N PHE A 226 0.46 1.57 -12.23
CA PHE A 226 1.59 2.00 -11.42
C PHE A 226 2.29 3.16 -12.11
N ASP A 227 2.36 4.30 -11.44
CA ASP A 227 2.84 5.58 -11.95
C ASP A 227 4.04 6.03 -11.12
N ILE A 228 5.23 5.61 -11.54
CA ILE A 228 6.49 5.94 -10.88
C ILE A 228 7.11 7.11 -11.64
N TRP A 229 6.94 8.31 -11.11
CA TRP A 229 7.27 9.55 -11.81
C TRP A 229 8.14 10.44 -10.94
N ALA A 230 9.26 10.91 -11.46
CA ALA A 230 10.11 11.81 -10.70
C ALA A 230 10.91 12.75 -11.59
N ASN A 231 10.93 14.01 -11.18
CA ASN A 231 11.64 15.11 -11.79
C ASN A 231 12.33 15.97 -10.71
N MET A 232 13.61 16.25 -10.90
CA MET A 232 14.38 17.16 -10.07
C MET A 232 14.10 18.64 -10.37
N GLU A 233 13.53 18.95 -11.54
CA GLU A 233 13.08 20.30 -11.85
C GLU A 233 11.81 20.65 -11.05
N GLY A 234 11.87 21.71 -10.25
CA GLY A 234 10.76 22.19 -9.43
C GLY A 234 10.59 21.42 -8.12
N THR A 235 9.91 20.27 -8.17
CA THR A 235 9.48 19.53 -6.96
C THR A 235 10.58 18.73 -6.28
N LYS A 236 11.77 18.62 -6.88
CA LYS A 236 12.91 17.84 -6.37
C LYS A 236 12.50 16.41 -6.00
N THR A 237 11.90 15.71 -6.94
CA THR A 237 11.46 14.31 -6.79
C THR A 237 12.52 13.35 -7.35
N ASP A 238 12.58 12.12 -6.82
CA ASP A 238 13.53 11.07 -7.24
C ASP A 238 12.97 9.72 -6.85
N ALA A 239 12.62 8.94 -7.86
CA ALA A 239 12.12 7.58 -7.74
C ALA A 239 13.14 6.56 -8.26
N SER A 240 14.38 6.98 -8.48
CA SER A 240 15.44 6.13 -9.02
C SER A 240 15.80 5.02 -8.03
N GLY A 241 16.06 3.83 -8.57
CA GLY A 241 16.35 2.63 -7.78
C GLY A 241 15.13 2.02 -7.08
N SER A 242 13.91 2.38 -7.48
CA SER A 242 12.69 1.70 -7.01
C SER A 242 12.66 0.23 -7.44
N TYR A 243 11.90 -0.59 -6.72
CA TYR A 243 11.81 -2.03 -6.94
C TYR A 243 10.34 -2.48 -6.98
N ILE A 244 9.93 -3.14 -8.06
CA ILE A 244 8.55 -3.58 -8.28
C ILE A 244 8.55 -5.06 -8.65
N GLU A 245 7.87 -5.90 -7.88
CA GLU A 245 7.89 -7.35 -8.06
C GLU A 245 6.50 -7.97 -8.00
N LYS A 246 6.18 -8.85 -8.96
CA LYS A 246 4.94 -9.65 -8.99
C LYS A 246 3.68 -8.79 -8.86
N CYS A 247 3.71 -7.62 -9.49
CA CYS A 247 2.59 -6.69 -9.51
C CYS A 247 1.76 -6.87 -10.78
N PHE A 248 0.47 -6.53 -10.70
CA PHE A 248 -0.49 -6.71 -11.78
C PHE A 248 -1.16 -5.37 -12.10
N ALA A 249 -1.09 -4.92 -13.35
CA ALA A 249 -1.75 -3.70 -13.83
C ALA A 249 -2.77 -4.06 -14.92
N VAL A 250 -4.05 -3.96 -14.59
CA VAL A 250 -5.13 -4.53 -15.41
C VAL A 250 -6.22 -3.52 -15.71
N GLU A 251 -6.66 -3.44 -16.97
CA GLU A 251 -7.81 -2.63 -17.41
C GLU A 251 -7.67 -1.12 -17.06
N ASN A 252 -6.45 -0.58 -16.97
CA ASN A 252 -6.25 0.87 -16.75
C ASN A 252 -6.35 1.61 -18.08
N LEU A 253 -6.92 2.83 -18.11
CA LEU A 253 -7.16 3.53 -19.38
C LEU A 253 -5.90 4.09 -20.04
N HIS A 254 -4.79 4.23 -19.30
CA HIS A 254 -3.49 4.56 -19.87
C HIS A 254 -2.54 3.35 -19.82
N ASP A 255 -1.36 3.50 -19.20
CA ASP A 255 -0.33 2.49 -19.20
C ASP A 255 -0.49 1.55 -17.99
N GLY A 256 -0.10 0.28 -18.11
CA GLY A 256 -0.09 -0.62 -16.96
C GLY A 256 0.93 -0.17 -15.92
N PHE A 257 2.19 -0.14 -16.33
CA PHE A 257 3.32 0.38 -15.57
C PHE A 257 3.95 1.55 -16.32
N PHE A 258 4.13 2.66 -15.63
CA PHE A 258 4.75 3.86 -16.16
C PHE A 258 5.93 4.27 -15.28
N ALA A 259 7.09 4.43 -15.90
CA ALA A 259 8.28 5.02 -15.29
C ALA A 259 8.62 6.30 -16.05
N GLY A 260 8.51 7.47 -15.43
CA GLY A 260 8.53 8.74 -16.17
C GLY A 260 9.48 9.79 -15.65
N ARG A 261 10.07 10.54 -16.60
CA ARG A 261 10.91 11.73 -16.44
C ARG A 261 12.35 11.46 -16.01
N ALA A 262 13.06 12.55 -15.74
CA ALA A 262 14.51 12.58 -15.60
C ALA A 262 15.04 11.80 -14.40
N ASP A 263 14.22 11.51 -13.38
CA ASP A 263 14.66 10.94 -12.10
C ASP A 263 13.85 9.71 -11.66
N ALA A 264 13.26 9.00 -12.62
CA ALA A 264 12.64 7.67 -12.43
C ALA A 264 13.45 6.59 -13.17
N ASN A 265 14.74 6.46 -12.82
CA ASN A 265 15.70 5.62 -13.54
C ASN A 265 16.20 4.44 -12.71
N ALA A 266 16.83 3.47 -13.37
CA ALA A 266 17.42 2.30 -12.69
C ALA A 266 16.42 1.57 -11.77
N ILE A 267 15.14 1.66 -12.10
CA ILE A 267 14.04 0.93 -11.47
C ILE A 267 14.11 -0.50 -11.96
N THR A 268 13.78 -1.46 -11.08
CA THR A 268 13.73 -2.87 -11.42
C THR A 268 12.31 -3.40 -11.31
N PHE A 269 11.80 -3.97 -12.41
CA PHE A 269 10.52 -4.66 -12.50
C PHE A 269 10.78 -6.17 -12.67
N ILE A 270 10.24 -7.02 -11.79
CA ILE A 270 10.42 -8.46 -11.83
C ILE A 270 9.08 -9.19 -11.79
N GLY A 271 8.79 -10.01 -12.79
CA GLY A 271 7.60 -10.88 -12.77
C GLY A 271 6.27 -10.12 -12.76
N CYS A 272 6.26 -8.87 -13.24
CA CYS A 272 5.04 -8.06 -13.33
C CYS A 272 4.19 -8.43 -14.55
N ASP A 273 2.88 -8.26 -14.45
CA ASP A 273 1.88 -8.56 -15.48
C ASP A 273 1.06 -7.30 -15.82
N ALA A 274 1.08 -6.89 -17.09
CA ALA A 274 0.34 -5.73 -17.59
C ALA A 274 -0.62 -6.12 -18.72
N ARG A 275 -1.93 -6.05 -18.47
CA ARG A 275 -2.93 -6.46 -19.46
C ARG A 275 -4.14 -5.55 -19.61
N ASP A 276 -4.70 -5.57 -20.81
CA ASP A 276 -5.93 -4.86 -21.15
C ASP A 276 -5.85 -3.34 -20.89
N ASN A 277 -4.65 -2.75 -20.93
CA ASN A 277 -4.48 -1.32 -20.68
C ASN A 277 -4.70 -0.48 -21.96
N GLY A 278 -5.23 0.73 -21.80
CA GLY A 278 -5.63 1.60 -22.90
C GLY A 278 -4.48 2.24 -23.68
N ARG A 279 -3.24 2.09 -23.19
CA ARG A 279 -2.00 2.44 -23.90
C ARG A 279 -1.03 1.26 -23.90
N TYR A 280 0.11 1.36 -23.22
CA TYR A 280 1.13 0.33 -23.21
C TYR A 280 1.03 -0.54 -21.96
N GLY A 281 1.51 -1.79 -22.02
CA GLY A 281 1.67 -2.61 -20.82
C GLY A 281 2.72 -1.99 -19.90
N PHE A 282 3.92 -1.79 -20.44
CA PHE A 282 5.03 -1.11 -19.78
C PHE A 282 5.49 0.09 -20.62
N ASN A 283 5.50 1.28 -20.02
CA ASN A 283 5.92 2.52 -20.63
C ASN A 283 7.10 3.11 -19.83
N ASP A 284 8.31 2.96 -20.38
CA ASP A 284 9.53 3.57 -19.87
C ASP A 284 9.79 4.91 -20.56
N ASP A 285 9.31 5.98 -19.95
CA ASP A 285 9.56 7.36 -20.32
C ASP A 285 10.66 8.00 -19.45
N SER A 286 11.55 7.18 -18.88
CA SER A 286 12.68 7.64 -18.08
C SER A 286 13.87 8.09 -18.94
N PHE A 287 14.73 8.93 -18.37
CA PHE A 287 15.86 9.49 -19.11
C PHE A 287 17.01 8.50 -19.32
N LEU A 288 17.29 7.61 -18.37
CA LEU A 288 18.41 6.66 -18.40
C LEU A 288 17.98 5.21 -18.65
N GLY A 289 16.69 4.89 -18.53
CA GLY A 289 16.15 3.54 -18.71
C GLY A 289 16.05 2.73 -17.42
N ASN A 290 15.29 1.64 -17.51
CA ASN A 290 14.95 0.74 -16.40
C ASN A 290 15.14 -0.75 -16.76
N ASN A 291 15.08 -1.63 -15.76
CA ASN A 291 15.25 -3.07 -15.92
C ASN A 291 13.91 -3.80 -15.80
N PHE A 292 13.60 -4.66 -16.77
CA PHE A 292 12.41 -5.48 -16.84
C PHE A 292 12.82 -6.95 -16.96
N ILE A 293 12.45 -7.78 -15.99
CA ILE A 293 12.91 -9.16 -15.89
C ILE A 293 11.69 -10.07 -15.70
N SER A 294 11.50 -11.00 -16.63
CA SER A 294 10.38 -11.94 -16.63
C SER A 294 9.00 -11.28 -16.51
N CYS A 295 8.88 -10.05 -17.02
CA CYS A 295 7.61 -9.34 -17.10
C CYS A 295 6.77 -9.88 -18.25
N MET A 296 5.45 -9.83 -18.14
CA MET A 296 4.53 -10.20 -19.21
C MET A 296 3.55 -9.08 -19.52
N ALA A 297 3.21 -8.91 -20.80
CA ALA A 297 2.20 -7.96 -21.23
C ALA A 297 1.34 -8.54 -22.36
N HIS A 298 0.05 -8.22 -22.35
CA HIS A 298 -0.90 -8.66 -23.37
C HIS A 298 -2.16 -7.78 -23.46
N TYR A 299 -2.79 -7.72 -24.64
CA TYR A 299 -4.01 -6.94 -24.91
C TYR A 299 -3.89 -5.44 -24.60
N ASN A 300 -2.69 -4.87 -24.69
CA ASN A 300 -2.47 -3.44 -24.50
C ASN A 300 -2.63 -2.68 -25.83
N LYS A 301 -3.48 -1.63 -25.84
CA LYS A 301 -3.96 -0.98 -27.06
C LYS A 301 -2.87 -0.38 -27.96
N LYS A 302 -1.80 0.17 -27.38
CA LYS A 302 -0.69 0.80 -28.13
C LYS A 302 0.55 -0.10 -28.26
N GLY A 303 0.57 -1.23 -27.58
CA GLY A 303 1.63 -2.24 -27.61
C GLY A 303 2.04 -2.67 -26.21
N ASP A 304 2.81 -3.75 -26.11
CA ASP A 304 3.12 -4.34 -24.81
C ASP A 304 4.26 -3.60 -24.09
N TYR A 305 5.28 -3.18 -24.83
CA TYR A 305 6.42 -2.44 -24.29
C TYR A 305 6.69 -1.17 -25.09
N PHE A 306 6.96 -0.08 -24.37
CA PHE A 306 7.39 1.20 -24.92
C PHE A 306 8.58 1.74 -24.13
N VAL A 307 9.58 2.25 -24.84
CA VAL A 307 10.70 3.02 -24.27
C VAL A 307 10.86 4.30 -25.09
N ARG A 308 10.76 5.47 -24.45
CA ARG A 308 11.03 6.73 -25.14
C ARG A 308 12.53 6.89 -25.41
N ASP A 309 12.87 7.32 -26.61
CA ASP A 309 14.24 7.71 -26.93
C ASP A 309 14.53 9.15 -26.47
N TRP A 310 15.05 9.29 -25.25
CA TRP A 310 15.64 10.53 -24.76
C TRP A 310 17.12 10.70 -25.18
N GLY A 311 17.62 9.86 -26.10
CA GLY A 311 19.03 9.75 -26.47
C GLY A 311 19.87 8.99 -25.43
N ASN A 312 19.38 8.82 -24.20
CA ASN A 312 20.10 8.16 -23.10
C ASN A 312 19.37 6.97 -22.47
N ALA A 313 18.11 6.71 -22.81
CA ALA A 313 17.37 5.59 -22.26
C ALA A 313 18.00 4.24 -22.70
N ARG A 314 18.39 3.40 -21.73
CA ARG A 314 19.04 2.09 -21.93
C ARG A 314 18.31 1.01 -21.15
N SER A 315 17.05 0.80 -21.50
CA SER A 315 16.22 -0.18 -20.80
C SER A 315 16.64 -1.60 -21.16
N LEU A 316 16.64 -2.48 -20.16
CA LEU A 316 16.97 -3.90 -20.31
C LEU A 316 15.69 -4.73 -20.18
N PHE A 317 15.45 -5.62 -21.12
CA PHE A 317 14.36 -6.60 -21.09
C PHE A 317 14.95 -8.01 -21.10
N MET A 318 14.77 -8.76 -20.01
CA MET A 318 15.31 -10.10 -19.84
C MET A 318 14.18 -11.11 -19.62
N GLY A 319 13.99 -12.03 -20.57
CA GLY A 319 13.00 -13.10 -20.43
C GLY A 319 11.54 -12.61 -20.43
N CYS A 320 11.26 -11.45 -21.02
CA CYS A 320 9.92 -10.88 -21.06
C CYS A 320 8.99 -11.59 -22.07
N TYR A 321 7.68 -11.51 -21.83
CA TYR A 321 6.64 -12.11 -22.68
C TYR A 321 5.70 -11.04 -23.22
N SER A 322 5.44 -11.06 -24.53
CA SER A 322 4.39 -10.29 -25.20
C SER A 322 3.49 -11.25 -25.99
N GLU A 323 2.18 -11.20 -25.74
CA GLU A 323 1.21 -12.01 -26.48
C GLU A 323 1.03 -11.48 -27.91
N GLY A 324 0.95 -12.37 -28.90
CA GLY A 324 0.70 -11.97 -30.29
C GLY A 324 -0.65 -11.28 -30.47
N GLY A 325 -0.80 -10.51 -31.56
CA GLY A 325 -2.05 -9.83 -31.90
C GLY A 325 -2.20 -8.41 -31.35
N ASN A 326 -1.31 -7.94 -30.47
CA ASN A 326 -1.27 -6.53 -30.05
C ASN A 326 -0.42 -5.68 -31.01
N ALA A 327 -0.43 -4.36 -30.80
CA ALA A 327 0.45 -3.46 -31.55
C ALA A 327 1.94 -3.74 -31.24
N ILE A 328 2.80 -3.48 -32.23
CA ILE A 328 4.24 -3.74 -32.14
C ILE A 328 4.86 -2.94 -30.99
N SER A 329 5.69 -3.59 -30.18
CA SER A 329 6.44 -2.93 -29.11
C SER A 329 7.49 -1.96 -29.67
N GLN A 330 7.65 -0.80 -29.03
CA GLN A 330 8.50 0.29 -29.53
C GLN A 330 9.60 0.59 -28.52
N LEU A 331 10.82 0.16 -28.82
CA LEU A 331 11.94 0.30 -27.90
C LEU A 331 12.89 1.38 -28.42
N GLY A 332 13.46 2.15 -27.50
CA GLY A 332 14.51 3.12 -27.80
C GLY A 332 15.74 2.40 -28.37
N PRO A 333 16.53 3.07 -29.21
CA PRO A 333 17.54 2.42 -30.05
C PRO A 333 18.71 1.81 -29.24
N LYS A 334 18.84 2.18 -27.96
CA LYS A 334 19.87 1.67 -27.04
C LYS A 334 19.34 0.64 -26.04
N SER A 335 18.09 0.20 -26.20
CA SER A 335 17.50 -0.85 -25.35
C SER A 335 18.10 -2.21 -25.68
N VAL A 336 18.19 -3.09 -24.69
CA VAL A 336 18.69 -4.46 -24.86
C VAL A 336 17.56 -5.44 -24.55
N VAL A 337 17.35 -6.40 -25.44
CA VAL A 337 16.39 -7.49 -25.27
C VAL A 337 17.16 -8.81 -25.25
N THR A 338 16.97 -9.62 -24.21
CA THR A 338 17.63 -10.92 -24.04
C THR A 338 16.59 -11.98 -23.66
N GLY A 339 16.38 -12.95 -24.55
CA GLY A 339 15.42 -14.05 -24.34
C GLY A 339 13.96 -13.61 -24.31
N GLY A 340 13.10 -14.50 -23.82
CA GLY A 340 11.65 -14.27 -23.78
C GLY A 340 10.94 -14.57 -25.10
N ILE A 341 9.63 -14.28 -25.16
CA ILE A 341 8.80 -14.47 -26.35
C ILE A 341 8.14 -13.13 -26.68
N TRP A 342 8.37 -12.63 -27.88
CA TRP A 342 7.86 -11.34 -28.35
C TRP A 342 6.86 -11.55 -29.48
N GLY A 343 5.65 -12.01 -29.12
CA GLY A 343 4.61 -12.34 -30.09
C GLY A 343 4.20 -11.19 -30.99
N THR A 344 4.26 -9.94 -30.49
CA THR A 344 4.01 -8.72 -31.29
C THR A 344 5.20 -8.22 -32.11
N ALA A 345 6.35 -8.89 -32.02
CA ALA A 345 7.66 -8.34 -32.39
C ALA A 345 7.98 -7.02 -31.63
N TYR A 346 9.18 -6.50 -31.86
CA TYR A 346 9.56 -5.18 -31.41
C TYR A 346 10.35 -4.47 -32.49
N ARG A 347 10.28 -3.14 -32.50
CA ARG A 347 11.15 -2.30 -33.32
C ARG A 347 12.08 -1.50 -32.42
N LEU A 348 13.35 -1.45 -32.81
CA LEU A 348 14.29 -0.43 -32.34
C LEU A 348 14.09 0.77 -33.25
N GLY A 349 13.70 1.92 -32.69
CA GLY A 349 13.41 3.12 -33.48
C GLY A 349 13.69 4.38 -32.71
N ASP A 350 13.49 5.53 -33.34
CA ASP A 350 13.75 6.86 -32.77
C ASP A 350 12.84 7.23 -31.58
N GLY A 351 12.07 6.25 -31.05
CA GLY A 351 11.29 6.36 -29.82
C GLY A 351 10.33 7.53 -29.77
N LYS A 352 10.06 8.18 -30.91
CA LYS A 352 9.11 9.29 -30.97
C LYS A 352 7.73 8.69 -30.77
N GLN A 353 7.00 9.22 -29.78
CA GLN A 353 5.61 8.87 -29.66
C GLN A 353 4.94 9.17 -31.02
N PRO A 354 4.24 8.20 -31.63
CA PRO A 354 3.42 8.50 -32.79
C PRO A 354 2.48 9.65 -32.39
N LYS A 355 2.52 10.72 -33.18
CA LYS A 355 1.77 11.95 -32.92
C LYS A 355 0.29 11.68 -32.68
#